data_AF-A0A4E0R2J9-F1
#
_entry.id   AF-A0A4E0R2J9-F1
#
_cell.length_a   1.000
_cell.length_b   1.000
_cell.length_c   1.000
_cell.angle_alpha   90.00
_cell.angle_beta   90.00
_cell.angle_gamma   90.00
#
_symmetry.space_group_name_H-M   'P 1'
#
loop_
_entity.id
_entity.type
_entity.pdbx_description
1 polymer ?
#
loop_
_entity_poly.entity_id
_entity_poly.type
_entity_poly.pdbx_seq_one_letter_code
_entity_poly.pdbx_strand_id
1 'polypeptide(L)'
;MIQNKQYLIPKSEIKGFVSLPDKVGSLDNDYMLRWYISAIEADQIKIEATTLKDGFMPFDQGVNDQIYPGKSVVLSIIPTGIECQIGGYAGDAAPVTNLLASATDYLITNPNAVNASNFISLRNNVVYTEGYSIDLFSKGRVNLFIPHANRVGLIIEKSDKTSLDMVFNIINTVRAVHGVAVTDYVITDKPIGSRCVRSQSGAFTGTIDNPKVLFDACEQLLQRGVTAIAITSNVQELPLEIYAEHFAGQCPNPVGGVEAVISHLITNQFQVPAAHAPLLNEKRMALSDAIVDARGAGEMASLSGLACILIGLHRAPQLKVGLGRIKDIININNLIAVVTPIDCLGSIPVLQAQKYRIPVLAVRDNSTILDVTQIKMQLDNVIEVSSYAEAAGIILALKEGIHLEAISRPLTKINLGLLNQCH
;
A
#
# COMPACT_ATOMS: atom_id res chain seq x y z
N MET A 1 15.58 4.46 16.22
CA MET A 1 15.08 3.16 16.72
C MET A 1 13.62 3.05 16.34
N ILE A 2 13.18 1.89 15.83
CA ILE A 2 11.80 1.64 15.42
C ILE A 2 11.02 1.07 16.61
N GLN A 3 9.83 1.58 16.88
CA GLN A 3 8.96 1.09 17.97
C GLN A 3 7.54 0.89 17.46
N ASN A 4 6.86 -0.16 17.93
CA ASN A 4 5.45 -0.38 17.66
C ASN A 4 4.67 -0.05 18.93
N LYS A 5 3.73 0.89 18.85
CA LYS A 5 3.01 1.47 19.97
C LYS A 5 1.50 1.45 19.70
N GLN A 6 0.72 1.37 20.76
CA GLN A 6 -0.72 1.62 20.72
C GLN A 6 -1.01 2.91 21.47
N TYR A 7 -1.88 3.74 20.89
CA TYR A 7 -2.35 4.97 21.50
C TYR A 7 -3.86 4.94 21.64
N LEU A 8 -4.35 5.53 22.73
CA LEU A 8 -5.77 5.75 22.97
C LEU A 8 -6.03 7.26 22.90
N ILE A 9 -6.95 7.66 22.04
CA ILE A 9 -7.31 9.06 21.84
C ILE A 9 -8.78 9.23 22.20
N PRO A 10 -9.13 10.04 23.22
CA PRO A 10 -10.50 10.41 23.49
C PRO A 10 -11.11 11.13 22.29
N LYS A 11 -12.33 10.77 21.88
CA LYS A 11 -13.02 11.41 20.76
C LYS A 11 -13.24 12.91 20.99
N SER A 12 -13.32 13.34 22.25
CA SER A 12 -13.41 14.75 22.65
C SER A 12 -12.16 15.57 22.30
N GLU A 13 -11.01 14.92 22.06
CA GLU A 13 -9.75 15.59 21.69
C GLU A 13 -9.60 15.83 20.19
N ILE A 14 -10.52 15.35 19.36
CA ILE A 14 -10.50 15.56 17.90
C ILE A 14 -11.73 16.35 17.45
N LYS A 15 -11.53 17.24 16.47
CA LYS A 15 -12.62 17.97 15.80
C LYS A 15 -13.09 17.17 14.59
N GLY A 16 -13.60 15.97 14.86
CA GLY A 16 -13.95 14.97 13.84
C GLY A 16 -12.73 14.24 13.25
N PHE A 17 -13.00 13.15 12.52
CA PHE A 17 -11.95 12.23 12.03
C PHE A 17 -10.98 12.88 11.02
N VAL A 18 -11.39 13.93 10.31
CA VAL A 18 -10.50 14.67 9.40
C VAL A 18 -9.32 15.33 10.14
N SER A 19 -9.48 15.68 11.42
CA SER A 19 -8.41 16.25 12.26
C SER A 19 -7.50 15.21 12.91
N LEU A 20 -7.86 13.93 12.83
CA LEU A 20 -7.13 12.83 13.47
C LEU A 20 -5.66 12.72 13.00
N PRO A 21 -5.31 12.87 11.71
CA PRO A 21 -3.91 12.80 11.28
C PRO A 21 -3.00 13.81 11.98
N ASP A 22 -3.49 15.04 12.20
CA ASP A 22 -2.72 16.08 12.89
C ASP A 22 -2.54 15.73 14.37
N LYS A 23 -3.60 15.22 15.02
CA LYS A 23 -3.54 14.72 16.40
C LYS A 23 -2.56 13.56 16.55
N VAL A 24 -2.59 12.59 15.64
CA VAL A 24 -1.67 11.44 15.67
C VAL A 24 -0.23 11.91 15.51
N GLY A 25 0.02 12.87 14.61
CA GLY A 25 1.35 13.47 14.44
C GLY A 25 1.88 14.19 15.68
N SER A 26 1.04 14.51 16.67
CA SER A 26 1.43 15.17 17.92
C SER A 26 1.47 14.26 19.15
N LEU A 27 1.21 12.95 19.01
CA LEU A 27 1.15 12.02 20.15
C LEU A 27 2.52 11.65 20.72
N ASP A 28 3.56 11.81 19.91
CA ASP A 28 4.91 11.41 20.24
C ASP A 28 5.91 12.42 19.65
N ASN A 29 7.08 12.50 20.26
CA ASN A 29 8.21 13.24 19.68
C ASN A 29 8.87 12.46 18.55
N ASP A 30 8.67 11.13 18.51
CA ASP A 30 9.12 10.28 17.41
C ASP A 30 8.29 10.52 16.14
N TYR A 31 8.91 10.32 14.97
CA TYR A 31 8.22 10.40 13.69
C TYR A 31 7.26 9.22 13.52
N MET A 32 5.99 9.51 13.19
CA MET A 32 4.96 8.50 12.89
C MET A 32 5.21 7.90 11.51
N LEU A 33 5.88 6.75 11.46
CA LEU A 33 6.19 6.04 10.23
C LEU A 33 4.89 5.52 9.58
N ARG A 34 4.16 4.65 10.27
CA ARG A 34 2.84 4.18 9.81
C ARG A 34 1.87 4.15 10.96
N TRP A 35 0.59 4.36 10.68
CA TRP A 35 -0.46 4.17 11.67
C TRP A 35 -1.80 3.91 10.99
N TYR A 36 -2.71 3.30 11.73
CA TYR A 36 -4.11 3.14 11.35
C TYR A 36 -4.98 3.09 12.60
N ILE A 37 -6.27 3.36 12.40
CA ILE A 37 -7.28 3.12 13.44
C ILE A 37 -7.53 1.61 13.52
N SER A 38 -7.19 1.00 14.66
CA SER A 38 -7.40 -0.43 14.87
C SER A 38 -8.78 -0.74 15.47
N ALA A 39 -9.34 0.21 16.23
CA ALA A 39 -10.70 0.10 16.77
C ALA A 39 -11.29 1.48 17.08
N ILE A 40 -12.61 1.58 17.01
CA ILE A 40 -13.38 2.73 17.47
C ILE A 40 -14.37 2.24 18.54
N GLU A 41 -14.20 2.74 19.75
CA GLU A 41 -15.06 2.49 20.90
C GLU A 41 -16.04 3.66 21.09
N ALA A 42 -16.84 3.65 22.16
CA ALA A 42 -17.87 4.68 22.38
C ALA A 42 -17.24 6.09 22.51
N ASP A 43 -16.24 6.23 23.37
CA ASP A 43 -15.60 7.49 23.76
C ASP A 43 -14.14 7.62 23.28
N GLN A 44 -13.54 6.54 22.76
CA GLN A 44 -12.12 6.49 22.41
C GLN A 44 -11.85 5.89 21.03
N ILE A 45 -10.69 6.23 20.49
CA ILE A 45 -10.14 5.73 19.23
C ILE A 45 -8.81 5.05 19.55
N LYS A 46 -8.65 3.79 19.12
CA LYS A 46 -7.41 3.05 19.24
C LYS A 46 -6.59 3.20 17.97
N ILE A 47 -5.35 3.64 18.12
CA ILE A 47 -4.39 3.78 17.03
C ILE A 47 -3.26 2.79 17.27
N GLU A 48 -2.93 2.00 16.25
CA GLU A 48 -1.70 1.23 16.22
C GLU A 48 -0.72 1.93 15.28
N ALA A 49 0.49 2.18 15.77
CA ALA A 49 1.49 2.94 15.05
C ALA A 49 2.88 2.33 15.17
N THR A 50 3.66 2.47 14.10
CA THR A 50 5.10 2.26 14.09
C THR A 50 5.76 3.63 14.08
N THR A 51 6.60 3.91 15.07
CA THR A 51 7.36 5.17 15.18
C THR A 51 8.82 4.97 14.84
N LEU A 52 9.46 6.04 14.36
CA LEU A 52 10.88 6.11 14.07
C LEU A 52 11.48 7.29 14.83
N LYS A 53 12.40 6.98 15.76
CA LYS A 53 13.20 8.02 16.43
C LYS A 53 14.07 8.77 15.41
N ASP A 54 14.12 10.09 15.55
CA ASP A 54 14.89 11.02 14.71
C ASP A 54 14.49 10.99 13.21
N GLY A 55 13.28 10.50 12.91
CA GLY A 55 12.70 10.57 11.56
C GLY A 55 12.24 11.99 11.21
N PHE A 56 12.03 12.25 9.92
CA PHE A 56 11.56 13.55 9.43
C PHE A 56 10.58 13.38 8.27
N MET A 57 9.84 14.45 7.96
CA MET A 57 8.97 14.49 6.79
C MET A 57 9.70 15.17 5.62
N PRO A 58 10.12 14.42 4.58
CA PRO A 58 10.89 14.97 3.45
C PRO A 58 10.09 15.83 2.47
N PHE A 59 8.74 15.78 2.52
CA PHE A 59 7.83 16.49 1.61
C PHE A 59 6.99 17.52 2.37
N ASP A 60 7.60 18.66 2.67
CA ASP A 60 7.02 19.73 3.49
C ASP A 60 6.06 20.66 2.72
N GLN A 61 6.25 20.79 1.40
CA GLN A 61 5.39 21.59 0.52
C GLN A 61 4.25 20.78 -0.09
N GLY A 62 3.08 21.40 -0.23
CA GLY A 62 1.93 20.81 -0.93
C GLY A 62 2.01 21.00 -2.44
N VAL A 63 1.34 20.13 -3.19
CA VAL A 63 1.22 20.22 -4.67
C VAL A 63 -0.23 20.45 -5.13
N ASN A 64 -1.14 20.77 -4.20
CA ASN A 64 -2.57 20.92 -4.48
C ASN A 64 -2.87 21.99 -5.55
N ASP A 65 -2.07 23.05 -5.61
CA ASP A 65 -2.26 24.14 -6.58
C ASP A 65 -1.75 23.78 -7.99
N GLN A 66 -1.09 22.63 -8.15
CA GLN A 66 -0.63 22.13 -9.44
C GLN A 66 -1.74 21.30 -10.08
N ILE A 67 -2.16 21.66 -11.29
CA ILE A 67 -3.30 21.03 -11.97
C ILE A 67 -2.83 20.36 -13.25
N TYR A 68 -3.07 19.05 -13.36
CA TYR A 68 -2.75 18.22 -14.53
C TYR A 68 -4.04 17.61 -15.09
N PRO A 69 -4.85 18.36 -15.87
CA PRO A 69 -6.19 17.92 -16.24
C PRO A 69 -6.19 16.77 -17.27
N GLY A 70 -7.34 16.11 -17.42
CA GLY A 70 -7.59 15.16 -18.51
C GLY A 70 -7.26 13.69 -18.20
N LYS A 71 -6.96 13.35 -16.95
CA LYS A 71 -6.80 11.97 -16.47
C LYS A 71 -7.68 11.72 -15.26
N SER A 72 -8.46 10.65 -15.32
CA SER A 72 -9.17 10.09 -14.18
C SER A 72 -8.27 9.07 -13.46
N VAL A 73 -8.10 9.27 -12.16
CA VAL A 73 -7.31 8.38 -11.30
C VAL A 73 -8.22 7.76 -10.25
N VAL A 74 -8.06 6.46 -10.02
CA VAL A 74 -8.67 5.78 -8.87
C VAL A 74 -7.56 5.24 -7.99
N LEU A 75 -7.75 5.31 -6.68
CA LEU A 75 -6.86 4.70 -5.70
C LEU A 75 -7.54 3.46 -5.12
N SER A 76 -6.98 2.28 -5.33
CA SER A 76 -7.46 1.04 -4.71
C SER A 76 -6.46 0.59 -3.65
N ILE A 77 -6.93 0.53 -2.41
CA ILE A 77 -6.14 0.11 -1.26
C ILE A 77 -6.69 -1.19 -0.75
N ILE A 78 -5.83 -2.20 -0.68
CA ILE A 78 -6.13 -3.46 -0.01
C ILE A 78 -5.02 -3.70 1.01
N PRO A 79 -5.25 -3.33 2.28
CA PRO A 79 -4.20 -3.36 3.29
C PRO A 79 -3.77 -4.79 3.62
N THR A 80 -2.46 -5.00 3.75
CA THR A 80 -1.91 -6.29 4.15
C THR A 80 -1.94 -6.43 5.68
N GLY A 81 -2.05 -7.67 6.16
CA GLY A 81 -1.94 -7.99 7.58
C GLY A 81 -3.20 -7.76 8.40
N ILE A 82 -4.35 -7.52 7.76
CA ILE A 82 -5.67 -7.37 8.41
C ILE A 82 -6.73 -8.35 7.85
N GLU A 83 -6.30 -9.41 7.17
CA GLU A 83 -7.18 -10.49 6.68
C GLU A 83 -8.29 -10.02 5.71
N CYS A 84 -7.94 -9.19 4.74
CA CYS A 84 -8.88 -8.89 3.66
C CYS A 84 -9.32 -10.19 2.96
N GLN A 85 -10.63 -10.41 2.82
CA GLN A 85 -11.18 -11.57 2.10
C GLN A 85 -10.67 -11.66 0.66
N ILE A 86 -10.47 -10.51 0.02
CA ILE A 86 -9.81 -10.35 -1.28
C ILE A 86 -8.57 -9.49 -1.08
N GLY A 87 -7.39 -9.99 -1.46
CA GLY A 87 -6.11 -9.28 -1.34
C GLY A 87 -5.40 -9.44 0.00
N GLY A 88 -5.89 -10.36 0.87
CA GLY A 88 -5.23 -10.74 2.12
C GLY A 88 -3.97 -11.58 1.92
N TYR A 89 -3.74 -12.09 0.70
CA TYR A 89 -2.61 -12.92 0.30
C TYR A 89 -1.76 -12.16 -0.73
N ALA A 90 -0.59 -12.70 -1.09
CA ALA A 90 0.22 -12.07 -2.11
C ALA A 90 -0.43 -12.21 -3.50
N GLY A 91 -0.97 -11.10 -4.00
CA GLY A 91 -1.40 -10.94 -5.40
C GLY A 91 -2.76 -11.54 -5.74
N ASP A 92 -3.51 -12.05 -4.76
CA ASP A 92 -4.87 -12.57 -4.96
C ASP A 92 -5.88 -11.45 -5.30
N ALA A 93 -5.54 -10.19 -5.03
CA ALA A 93 -6.28 -9.02 -5.49
C ALA A 93 -5.95 -8.56 -6.92
N ALA A 94 -5.00 -9.20 -7.62
CA ALA A 94 -4.61 -8.75 -8.96
C ALA A 94 -5.78 -8.77 -9.98
N PRO A 95 -6.69 -9.77 -9.96
CA PRO A 95 -7.87 -9.76 -10.83
C PRO A 95 -8.78 -8.55 -10.59
N VAL A 96 -9.12 -8.23 -9.33
CA VAL A 96 -9.98 -7.08 -9.02
C VAL A 96 -9.26 -5.76 -9.28
N THR A 97 -7.95 -5.70 -9.04
CA THR A 97 -7.11 -4.56 -9.43
C THR A 97 -7.19 -4.31 -10.93
N ASN A 98 -7.04 -5.35 -11.75
CA ASN A 98 -7.10 -5.22 -13.20
C ASN A 98 -8.52 -4.90 -13.72
N LEU A 99 -9.56 -5.32 -13.01
CA LEU A 99 -10.95 -4.92 -13.26
C LEU A 99 -11.14 -3.42 -13.01
N LEU A 100 -10.76 -2.92 -11.84
CA LEU A 100 -10.87 -1.48 -11.51
C LEU A 100 -10.03 -0.63 -12.48
N ALA A 101 -8.82 -1.09 -12.81
CA ALA A 101 -7.94 -0.42 -13.77
C ALA A 101 -8.55 -0.34 -15.18
N SER A 102 -9.46 -1.25 -15.53
CA SER A 102 -10.17 -1.18 -16.81
C SER A 102 -11.17 -0.02 -16.90
N ALA A 103 -11.61 0.52 -15.76
CA ALA A 103 -12.62 1.56 -15.66
C ALA A 103 -12.05 2.98 -15.53
N THR A 104 -10.73 3.14 -15.43
CA THR A 104 -10.07 4.42 -15.15
C THR A 104 -8.85 4.64 -16.06
N ASP A 105 -8.33 5.87 -16.15
CA ASP A 105 -7.10 6.11 -16.91
C ASP A 105 -5.87 5.61 -16.17
N TYR A 106 -5.84 5.78 -14.85
CA TYR A 106 -4.82 5.21 -13.96
C TYR A 106 -5.43 4.65 -12.68
N LEU A 107 -4.95 3.48 -12.25
CA LEU A 107 -5.29 2.89 -10.96
C LEU A 107 -4.04 2.83 -10.08
N ILE A 108 -4.01 3.61 -9.00
CA ILE A 108 -2.96 3.53 -7.99
C ILE A 108 -3.29 2.37 -7.04
N THR A 109 -2.31 1.51 -6.73
CA THR A 109 -2.49 0.45 -5.73
C THR A 109 -1.18 0.07 -5.05
N ASN A 110 -1.31 -0.54 -3.87
CA ASN A 110 -0.19 -1.03 -3.07
C ASN A 110 0.40 -2.35 -3.63
N PRO A 111 1.72 -2.58 -3.49
CA PRO A 111 2.41 -3.76 -4.01
C PRO A 111 1.74 -5.12 -3.74
N ASN A 112 1.27 -5.36 -2.51
CA ASN A 112 0.68 -6.64 -2.12
C ASN A 112 -0.54 -7.03 -2.94
N ALA A 113 -1.30 -6.04 -3.46
CA ALA A 113 -2.49 -6.32 -4.25
C ALA A 113 -2.17 -7.06 -5.57
N VAL A 114 -0.91 -7.02 -6.03
CA VAL A 114 -0.50 -7.50 -7.36
C VAL A 114 0.74 -8.40 -7.34
N ASN A 115 1.55 -8.34 -6.28
CA ASN A 115 2.73 -9.17 -6.08
C ASN A 115 2.35 -10.57 -5.64
N ALA A 116 2.74 -11.61 -6.37
CA ALA A 116 2.56 -13.01 -5.99
C ALA A 116 3.88 -13.78 -6.15
N SER A 117 4.94 -13.29 -5.51
CA SER A 117 6.30 -13.86 -5.57
C SER A 117 6.91 -13.92 -6.98
N ASN A 118 6.97 -15.09 -7.63
CA ASN A 118 7.41 -15.18 -9.04
C ASN A 118 6.35 -14.71 -10.03
N PHE A 119 5.11 -14.55 -9.58
CA PHE A 119 3.98 -14.13 -10.39
C PHE A 119 3.63 -12.67 -10.11
N ILE A 120 3.18 -11.98 -11.15
CA ILE A 120 2.63 -10.63 -11.04
C ILE A 120 1.64 -10.41 -12.18
N SER A 121 0.50 -9.81 -11.88
CA SER A 121 -0.51 -9.48 -12.89
C SER A 121 -0.84 -8.00 -12.81
N LEU A 122 -0.33 -7.25 -13.78
CA LEU A 122 -0.38 -5.80 -13.83
C LEU A 122 -0.83 -5.32 -15.21
N ARG A 123 -1.98 -4.63 -15.28
CA ARG A 123 -2.33 -3.82 -16.45
C ARG A 123 -1.39 -2.63 -16.61
N ASN A 124 -1.23 -2.16 -17.84
CA ASN A 124 -0.30 -1.08 -18.19
C ASN A 124 -0.61 0.27 -17.53
N ASN A 125 -1.82 0.46 -17.02
CA ASN A 125 -2.26 1.66 -16.34
C ASN A 125 -2.40 1.51 -14.81
N VAL A 126 -1.94 0.38 -14.26
CA VAL A 126 -1.77 0.23 -12.81
C VAL A 126 -0.48 0.94 -12.39
N VAL A 127 -0.59 1.83 -11.42
CA VAL A 127 0.50 2.62 -10.83
C VAL A 127 0.92 1.96 -9.53
N TYR A 128 1.94 1.11 -9.62
CA TYR A 128 2.51 0.33 -8.52
C TYR A 128 3.18 1.24 -7.48
N THR A 129 2.53 1.47 -6.34
CA THR A 129 2.92 2.55 -5.42
C THR A 129 2.90 2.05 -3.97
N GLU A 130 4.03 2.08 -3.27
CA GLU A 130 4.09 1.66 -1.87
C GLU A 130 3.30 2.60 -0.94
N GLY A 131 2.94 2.11 0.25
CA GLY A 131 1.97 2.74 1.14
C GLY A 131 2.29 4.16 1.57
N TYR A 132 3.56 4.50 1.81
CA TYR A 132 3.95 5.85 2.20
C TYR A 132 3.77 6.85 1.06
N SER A 133 4.17 6.46 -0.14
CA SER A 133 3.91 7.23 -1.37
C SER A 133 2.42 7.47 -1.58
N ILE A 134 1.57 6.46 -1.32
CA ILE A 134 0.11 6.60 -1.35
C ILE A 134 -0.38 7.61 -0.30
N ASP A 135 0.13 7.55 0.93
CA ASP A 135 -0.23 8.50 1.98
C ASP A 135 0.14 9.94 1.61
N LEU A 136 1.33 10.14 1.04
CA LEU A 136 1.80 11.45 0.59
C LEU A 136 0.96 11.99 -0.57
N PHE A 137 0.65 11.15 -1.56
CA PHE A 137 -0.23 11.48 -2.68
C PHE A 137 -1.61 11.90 -2.16
N SER A 138 -2.18 11.10 -1.26
CA SER A 138 -3.51 11.34 -0.68
C SER A 138 -3.53 12.61 0.15
N LYS A 139 -2.45 12.95 0.84
CA LYS A 139 -2.28 14.23 1.57
C LYS A 139 -2.10 15.44 0.63
N GLY A 140 -1.90 15.23 -0.67
CA GLY A 140 -1.60 16.30 -1.63
C GLY A 140 -0.18 16.86 -1.50
N ARG A 141 0.77 16.03 -1.05
CA ARG A 141 2.17 16.43 -0.78
C ARG A 141 3.13 16.14 -1.94
N VAL A 142 2.76 15.21 -2.82
CA VAL A 142 3.60 14.78 -3.95
C VAL A 142 2.76 14.61 -5.20
N ASN A 143 3.37 14.92 -6.34
CA ASN A 143 2.90 14.39 -7.61
C ASN A 143 3.50 12.99 -7.79
N LEU A 144 2.77 12.11 -8.49
CA LEU A 144 3.31 10.86 -8.97
C LEU A 144 3.74 11.06 -10.43
N PHE A 145 5.05 11.08 -10.66
CA PHE A 145 5.64 11.18 -11.99
C PHE A 145 5.78 9.77 -12.56
N ILE A 146 4.96 9.42 -13.54
CA ILE A 146 4.93 8.08 -14.13
C ILE A 146 6.10 7.97 -15.12
N PRO A 147 7.11 7.11 -14.86
CA PRO A 147 8.27 7.00 -15.74
C PRO A 147 7.94 6.17 -16.99
N HIS A 148 8.72 6.32 -18.05
CA HIS A 148 8.74 5.32 -19.12
C HIS A 148 9.33 3.99 -18.64
N ALA A 149 10.38 4.06 -17.84
CA ALA A 149 11.04 2.92 -17.21
C ALA A 149 11.95 3.44 -16.08
N ASN A 150 12.04 2.68 -14.99
CA ASN A 150 13.02 2.89 -13.93
C ASN A 150 14.29 2.08 -14.16
N ARG A 151 15.40 2.60 -13.65
CA ARG A 151 16.63 1.84 -13.41
C ARG A 151 16.54 1.27 -12.00
N VAL A 152 16.37 -0.04 -11.88
CA VAL A 152 16.16 -0.71 -10.58
C VAL A 152 17.51 -1.12 -9.99
N GLY A 153 17.83 -0.60 -8.81
CA GLY A 153 18.92 -1.06 -7.96
C GLY A 153 18.43 -2.11 -6.97
N LEU A 154 19.23 -3.12 -6.66
CA LEU A 154 18.85 -4.19 -5.74
C LEU A 154 19.76 -4.24 -4.50
N ILE A 155 19.16 -4.15 -3.32
CA ILE A 155 19.82 -4.46 -2.04
C ILE A 155 19.54 -5.93 -1.71
N ILE A 156 20.59 -6.71 -1.54
CA ILE A 156 20.52 -8.14 -1.20
C ILE A 156 21.10 -8.30 0.20
N GLU A 157 20.33 -8.81 1.14
CA GLU A 157 20.86 -9.14 2.47
C GLU A 157 21.92 -10.25 2.36
N LYS A 158 23.00 -10.09 3.13
CA LYS A 158 24.06 -11.11 3.28
C LYS A 158 23.47 -12.51 3.44
N SER A 159 23.81 -13.38 2.50
CA SER A 159 23.27 -14.74 2.41
C SER A 159 24.34 -15.74 1.96
N ASP A 160 24.05 -17.03 2.08
CA ASP A 160 24.92 -18.09 1.57
C ASP A 160 24.97 -18.10 0.03
N LYS A 161 25.97 -18.79 -0.52
CA LYS A 161 26.21 -18.84 -1.97
C LYS A 161 25.00 -19.37 -2.76
N THR A 162 24.30 -20.39 -2.27
CA THR A 162 23.16 -21.00 -2.98
C THR A 162 22.01 -20.02 -3.11
N SER A 163 21.70 -19.32 -2.01
CA SER A 163 20.70 -18.26 -1.99
C SER A 163 21.06 -17.12 -2.95
N LEU A 164 22.33 -16.71 -2.99
CA LEU A 164 22.80 -15.68 -3.93
C LEU A 164 22.70 -16.13 -5.40
N ASP A 165 23.15 -17.35 -5.73
CA ASP A 165 23.08 -17.91 -7.09
C ASP A 165 21.61 -17.92 -7.59
N MET A 166 20.67 -18.27 -6.71
CA MET A 166 19.24 -18.21 -6.99
C MET A 166 18.75 -16.77 -7.24
N VAL A 167 19.10 -15.81 -6.37
CA VAL A 167 18.77 -14.39 -6.55
C VAL A 167 19.27 -13.87 -7.90
N PHE A 168 20.52 -14.18 -8.30
CA PHE A 168 21.06 -13.76 -9.59
C PHE A 168 20.34 -14.39 -10.79
N ASN A 169 19.89 -15.65 -10.67
CA ASN A 169 19.07 -16.27 -11.71
C ASN A 169 17.70 -15.61 -11.84
N ILE A 170 17.08 -15.18 -10.74
CA ILE A 170 15.83 -14.40 -10.77
C ILE A 170 16.06 -13.06 -11.47
N ILE A 171 17.13 -12.35 -11.12
CA ILE A 171 17.49 -11.07 -11.77
C ILE A 171 17.66 -11.28 -13.28
N ASN A 172 18.43 -12.29 -13.69
CA ASN A 172 18.65 -12.59 -15.11
C ASN A 172 17.35 -12.96 -15.82
N THR A 173 16.45 -13.71 -15.17
CA THR A 173 15.13 -14.04 -15.72
C THR A 173 14.29 -12.78 -15.91
N VAL A 174 14.21 -11.91 -14.91
CA VAL A 174 13.44 -10.67 -14.99
C VAL A 174 13.98 -9.73 -16.07
N ARG A 175 15.30 -9.64 -16.23
CA ARG A 175 15.93 -8.88 -17.32
C ARG A 175 15.63 -9.47 -18.70
N ALA A 176 15.79 -10.78 -18.86
CA ALA A 176 15.66 -11.46 -20.15
C ALA A 176 14.21 -11.58 -20.63
N VAL A 177 13.27 -11.83 -19.71
CA VAL A 177 11.85 -12.09 -20.04
C VAL A 177 11.02 -10.81 -20.01
N HIS A 178 11.22 -9.96 -19.00
CA HIS A 178 10.39 -8.76 -18.81
C HIS A 178 11.06 -7.47 -19.29
N GLY A 179 12.33 -7.52 -19.70
CA GLY A 179 13.05 -6.34 -20.20
C GLY A 179 13.32 -5.28 -19.12
N VAL A 180 13.26 -5.66 -17.85
CA VAL A 180 13.46 -4.73 -16.73
C VAL A 180 14.93 -4.35 -16.62
N ALA A 181 15.22 -3.06 -16.50
CA ALA A 181 16.56 -2.54 -16.29
C ALA A 181 16.99 -2.68 -14.81
N VAL A 182 17.32 -3.89 -14.38
CA VAL A 182 18.04 -4.12 -13.12
C VAL A 182 19.53 -3.83 -13.40
N THR A 183 20.02 -2.66 -12.95
CA THR A 183 21.32 -2.14 -13.39
C THR A 183 22.45 -2.34 -12.40
N ASP A 184 22.12 -2.34 -11.10
CA ASP A 184 23.11 -2.31 -10.03
C ASP A 184 22.61 -3.12 -8.83
N TYR A 185 23.54 -3.66 -8.04
CA TYR A 185 23.22 -4.33 -6.78
C TYR A 185 24.26 -4.01 -5.69
N VAL A 186 23.83 -4.19 -4.44
CA VAL A 186 24.69 -4.18 -3.25
C VAL A 186 24.31 -5.38 -2.41
N ILE A 187 25.29 -6.23 -2.08
CA ILE A 187 25.14 -7.26 -1.06
C ILE A 187 25.58 -6.65 0.27
N THR A 188 24.74 -6.71 1.30
CA THR A 188 25.06 -6.14 2.60
C THR A 188 26.19 -6.91 3.27
N ASP A 189 26.95 -6.25 4.15
CA ASP A 189 28.07 -6.84 4.91
C ASP A 189 27.59 -7.61 6.15
N LYS A 190 26.38 -7.28 6.62
CA LYS A 190 25.68 -7.91 7.75
C LYS A 190 24.15 -7.93 7.52
N PRO A 191 23.40 -8.71 8.31
CA PRO A 191 21.94 -8.74 8.23
C PRO A 191 21.30 -7.37 8.49
N ILE A 192 20.24 -7.07 7.76
CA ILE A 192 19.32 -5.95 8.00
C ILE A 192 18.57 -6.22 9.33
N GLY A 193 18.22 -7.48 9.60
CA GLY A 193 17.60 -7.88 10.86
C GLY A 193 16.13 -7.52 10.95
N SER A 194 15.36 -7.84 9.90
CA SER A 194 13.91 -7.66 9.85
C SER A 194 13.19 -8.72 10.68
N ARG A 195 12.22 -8.32 11.51
CA ARG A 195 11.34 -9.21 12.28
C ARG A 195 9.87 -8.82 12.15
N CYS A 196 8.99 -9.80 12.24
CA CYS A 196 7.54 -9.60 12.30
C CYS A 196 7.08 -9.37 13.74
N VAL A 197 6.05 -8.53 13.91
CA VAL A 197 5.45 -8.25 15.22
C VAL A 197 3.94 -8.32 15.06
N ARG A 198 3.27 -9.15 15.87
CA ARG A 198 1.81 -9.18 15.94
C ARG A 198 1.33 -8.15 16.97
N SER A 199 0.40 -7.31 16.55
CA SER A 199 -0.22 -6.28 17.38
C SER A 199 -1.33 -6.86 18.27
N GLN A 200 -1.89 -6.03 19.16
CA GLN A 200 -3.00 -6.45 20.04
C GLN A 200 -4.31 -6.64 19.26
N SER A 201 -4.50 -5.92 18.16
CA SER A 201 -5.65 -6.13 17.26
C SER A 201 -5.57 -7.44 16.46
N GLY A 202 -4.46 -8.17 16.57
CA GLY A 202 -4.19 -9.38 15.79
C GLY A 202 -3.53 -9.11 14.44
N ALA A 203 -3.44 -7.84 14.02
CA ALA A 203 -2.78 -7.42 12.78
C ALA A 203 -1.25 -7.51 12.87
N PHE A 204 -0.57 -7.61 11.72
CA PHE A 204 0.89 -7.71 11.66
C PHE A 204 1.60 -6.40 11.26
N THR A 205 2.74 -6.15 11.90
CA THR A 205 3.70 -5.08 11.61
C THR A 205 5.12 -5.65 11.64
N GLY A 206 6.14 -4.79 11.64
CA GLY A 206 7.53 -5.22 11.72
C GLY A 206 8.47 -4.25 12.43
N THR A 207 9.71 -4.70 12.56
CA THR A 207 10.84 -3.90 13.02
C THR A 207 12.11 -4.30 12.30
N ILE A 208 13.13 -3.45 12.37
CA ILE A 208 14.45 -3.65 11.77
C ILE A 208 15.53 -3.31 12.79
N ASP A 209 16.50 -4.20 12.97
CA ASP A 209 17.63 -3.99 13.88
C ASP A 209 18.65 -2.99 13.36
N ASN A 210 18.99 -3.09 12.07
CA ASN A 210 20.12 -2.38 11.47
C ASN A 210 19.69 -1.46 10.30
N PRO A 211 18.85 -0.42 10.53
CA PRO A 211 18.39 0.46 9.45
C PRO A 211 19.54 1.18 8.73
N LYS A 212 20.67 1.42 9.42
CA LYS A 212 21.86 2.02 8.79
C LYS A 212 22.42 1.15 7.64
N VAL A 213 22.38 -0.17 7.77
CA VAL A 213 22.85 -1.09 6.70
C VAL A 213 22.04 -0.90 5.43
N LEU A 214 20.73 -0.78 5.61
CA LEU A 214 19.79 -0.52 4.53
C LEU A 214 20.06 0.86 3.88
N PHE A 215 20.30 1.89 4.68
CA PHE A 215 20.59 3.25 4.21
C PHE A 215 21.93 3.33 3.46
N ASP A 216 23.01 2.75 4.01
CA ASP A 216 24.34 2.75 3.39
C ASP A 216 24.32 2.03 2.02
N ALA A 217 23.56 0.93 1.91
CA ALA A 217 23.40 0.22 0.64
C ALA A 217 22.56 1.03 -0.37
N CYS A 218 21.53 1.73 0.09
CA CYS A 218 20.73 2.61 -0.75
C CYS A 218 21.54 3.78 -1.30
N GLU A 219 22.32 4.46 -0.46
CA GLU A 219 23.20 5.57 -0.88
C GLU A 219 24.17 5.14 -1.98
N GLN A 220 24.80 3.97 -1.84
CA GLN A 220 25.69 3.42 -2.87
C GLN A 220 24.98 3.20 -4.21
N LEU A 221 23.75 2.67 -4.19
CA LEU A 221 22.98 2.45 -5.41
C LEU A 221 22.54 3.77 -6.05
N LEU A 222 22.10 4.74 -5.25
CA LEU A 222 21.69 6.06 -5.74
C LEU A 222 22.86 6.82 -6.37
N GLN A 223 24.07 6.71 -5.82
CA GLN A 223 25.30 7.25 -6.42
C GLN A 223 25.60 6.64 -7.80
N ARG A 224 25.11 5.43 -8.08
CA ARG A 224 25.22 4.74 -9.40
C ARG A 224 24.07 5.11 -10.35
N GLY A 225 23.18 6.01 -9.95
CA GLY A 225 22.12 6.56 -10.81
C GLY A 225 20.90 5.63 -10.98
N VAL A 226 20.62 4.77 -10.02
CA VAL A 226 19.35 4.03 -9.98
C VAL A 226 18.20 4.96 -9.61
N THR A 227 16.99 4.62 -10.05
CA THR A 227 15.78 5.44 -9.83
C THR A 227 14.67 4.68 -9.09
N ALA A 228 14.88 3.42 -8.78
CA ALA A 228 13.99 2.61 -7.93
C ALA A 228 14.84 1.60 -7.15
N ILE A 229 14.41 1.26 -5.94
CA ILE A 229 15.16 0.37 -5.04
C ILE A 229 14.32 -0.87 -4.72
N ALA A 230 14.80 -2.03 -5.15
CA ALA A 230 14.33 -3.31 -4.66
C ALA A 230 15.16 -3.73 -3.45
N ILE A 231 14.52 -4.34 -2.45
CA ILE A 231 15.21 -4.89 -1.29
C ILE A 231 14.76 -6.34 -1.13
N THR A 232 15.73 -7.24 -0.94
CA THR A 232 15.44 -8.63 -0.61
C THR A 232 16.22 -9.07 0.61
N SER A 233 15.49 -9.54 1.62
CA SER A 233 16.05 -9.99 2.91
C SER A 233 15.21 -11.11 3.48
N ASN A 234 15.75 -11.86 4.44
CA ASN A 234 14.97 -12.84 5.17
C ASN A 234 14.37 -12.22 6.42
N VAL A 235 13.12 -12.57 6.70
CA VAL A 235 12.50 -12.25 7.99
C VAL A 235 13.04 -13.21 9.03
N GLN A 236 13.65 -12.67 10.07
CA GLN A 236 14.18 -13.45 11.18
C GLN A 236 13.05 -13.91 12.09
N GLU A 237 13.24 -15.11 12.67
CA GLU A 237 12.35 -15.66 13.70
C GLU A 237 10.87 -15.71 13.25
N LEU A 238 10.63 -15.99 11.97
CA LEU A 238 9.27 -16.13 11.45
C LEU A 238 8.56 -17.28 12.21
N PRO A 239 7.41 -17.01 12.87
CA PRO A 239 6.67 -18.04 13.59
C PRO A 239 6.06 -19.04 12.60
N LEU A 240 6.71 -20.19 12.44
CA LEU A 240 6.37 -21.18 11.41
C LEU A 240 4.94 -21.73 11.55
N GLU A 241 4.43 -21.87 12.76
CA GLU A 241 3.05 -22.31 13.04
C GLU A 241 2.03 -21.29 12.50
N ILE A 242 2.23 -20.01 12.83
CA ILE A 242 1.40 -18.91 12.32
C ILE A 242 1.49 -18.82 10.79
N TYR A 243 2.68 -19.03 10.23
CA TYR A 243 2.83 -19.00 8.77
C TYR A 243 2.16 -20.20 8.09
N ALA A 244 2.12 -21.37 8.73
CA ALA A 244 1.33 -22.51 8.26
C ALA A 244 -0.18 -22.22 8.32
N GLU A 245 -0.68 -21.59 9.39
CA GLU A 245 -2.08 -21.15 9.50
C GLU A 245 -2.47 -20.17 8.39
N HIS A 246 -1.55 -19.27 8.00
CA HIS A 246 -1.74 -18.40 6.86
C HIS A 246 -2.02 -19.19 5.58
N PHE A 247 -1.18 -20.19 5.27
CA PHE A 247 -1.41 -21.07 4.11
C PHE A 247 -2.63 -21.99 4.23
N ALA A 248 -3.16 -22.17 5.44
CA ALA A 248 -4.43 -22.87 5.68
C ALA A 248 -5.67 -21.97 5.54
N GLY A 249 -5.50 -20.68 5.21
CA GLY A 249 -6.63 -19.77 5.06
C GLY A 249 -7.06 -19.08 6.36
N GLN A 250 -6.32 -19.26 7.46
CA GLN A 250 -6.81 -19.03 8.83
C GLN A 250 -6.13 -17.86 9.55
N CYS A 251 -5.10 -17.27 8.94
CA CYS A 251 -4.31 -16.21 9.58
C CYS A 251 -3.85 -15.17 8.54
N PRO A 252 -3.81 -13.87 8.89
CA PRO A 252 -3.24 -12.86 8.02
C PRO A 252 -1.76 -13.14 7.71
N ASN A 253 -1.28 -12.63 6.57
CA ASN A 253 0.14 -12.72 6.22
C ASN A 253 1.01 -12.05 7.31
N PRO A 254 1.90 -12.81 7.99
CA PRO A 254 2.74 -12.25 9.05
C PRO A 254 3.85 -11.33 8.55
N VAL A 255 4.24 -11.44 7.27
CA VAL A 255 5.42 -10.78 6.69
C VAL A 255 5.13 -9.37 6.18
N GLY A 256 3.97 -9.13 5.56
CA GLY A 256 3.67 -7.87 4.86
C GLY A 256 3.90 -6.59 5.66
N GLY A 257 3.72 -6.66 6.98
CA GLY A 257 3.98 -5.54 7.89
C GLY A 257 5.43 -5.07 7.92
N VAL A 258 6.41 -5.99 7.91
CA VAL A 258 7.84 -5.62 7.94
C VAL A 258 8.31 -5.13 6.56
N GLU A 259 7.75 -5.67 5.47
CA GLU A 259 8.05 -5.23 4.10
C GLU A 259 7.62 -3.76 3.90
N ALA A 260 6.46 -3.39 4.43
CA ALA A 260 5.96 -2.02 4.43
C ALA A 260 6.87 -1.08 5.24
N VAL A 261 7.40 -1.52 6.38
CA VAL A 261 8.36 -0.73 7.17
C VAL A 261 9.66 -0.49 6.39
N ILE A 262 10.23 -1.52 5.76
CA ILE A 262 11.47 -1.42 4.98
C ILE A 262 11.33 -0.47 3.80
N SER A 263 10.28 -0.65 2.98
CA SER A 263 10.02 0.21 1.81
C SER A 263 9.74 1.65 2.21
N HIS A 264 8.94 1.86 3.26
CA HIS A 264 8.69 3.20 3.82
C HIS A 264 10.01 3.89 4.19
N LEU A 265 10.89 3.24 4.95
CA LEU A 265 12.14 3.86 5.41
C LEU A 265 13.01 4.36 4.25
N ILE A 266 13.11 3.58 3.16
CA ILE A 266 13.84 4.00 1.96
C ILE A 266 13.14 5.19 1.29
N THR A 267 11.83 5.11 1.05
CA THR A 267 11.10 6.20 0.41
C THR A 267 11.16 7.48 1.23
N ASN A 268 11.02 7.39 2.56
CA ASN A 268 11.08 8.54 3.46
C ASN A 268 12.49 9.17 3.49
N GLN A 269 13.54 8.37 3.60
CA GLN A 269 14.90 8.90 3.66
C GLN A 269 15.40 9.46 2.32
N PHE A 270 15.11 8.76 1.21
CA PHE A 270 15.75 9.02 -0.08
C PHE A 270 14.81 9.53 -1.17
N GLN A 271 13.49 9.53 -0.92
CA GLN A 271 12.46 10.00 -1.85
C GLN A 271 12.49 9.25 -3.19
N VAL A 272 12.76 7.94 -3.14
CA VAL A 272 12.85 7.04 -4.29
C VAL A 272 11.82 5.92 -4.10
N PRO A 273 11.11 5.47 -5.15
CA PRO A 273 10.20 4.34 -5.02
C PRO A 273 10.96 3.09 -4.59
N ALA A 274 10.40 2.39 -3.61
CA ALA A 274 10.99 1.18 -3.07
C ALA A 274 9.96 0.07 -2.88
N ALA A 275 10.41 -1.17 -2.97
CA ALA A 275 9.64 -2.34 -2.60
C ALA A 275 10.54 -3.41 -1.99
N HIS A 276 10.02 -4.13 -1.02
CA HIS A 276 10.70 -5.22 -0.35
C HIS A 276 9.99 -6.55 -0.67
N ALA A 277 10.76 -7.63 -0.68
CA ALA A 277 10.24 -8.99 -0.76
C ALA A 277 11.15 -9.96 0.00
N PRO A 278 10.63 -11.12 0.48
CA PRO A 278 11.45 -12.14 1.11
C PRO A 278 12.49 -12.68 0.13
N LEU A 279 13.72 -12.85 0.61
CA LEU A 279 14.79 -13.47 -0.17
C LEU A 279 14.45 -14.92 -0.48
N LEU A 280 14.06 -15.68 0.54
CA LEU A 280 13.47 -16.99 0.39
C LEU A 280 12.04 -16.98 0.94
N ASN A 281 11.15 -17.66 0.23
CA ASN A 281 9.87 -18.05 0.81
C ASN A 281 10.13 -19.25 1.71
N GLU A 282 9.89 -19.10 3.02
CA GLU A 282 10.05 -20.19 3.97
C GLU A 282 9.13 -21.37 3.60
N LYS A 283 9.64 -22.60 3.70
CA LYS A 283 8.91 -23.84 3.34
C LYS A 283 8.95 -24.90 4.44
N ARG A 284 9.76 -24.71 5.48
CA ARG A 284 10.00 -25.68 6.56
C ARG A 284 8.91 -25.65 7.63
N MET A 285 7.68 -25.35 7.24
CA MET A 285 6.54 -25.28 8.13
C MET A 285 5.72 -26.57 8.06
N ALA A 286 5.07 -26.93 9.16
CA ALA A 286 4.20 -28.11 9.23
C ALA A 286 2.82 -27.75 8.67
N LEU A 287 2.64 -27.95 7.36
CA LEU A 287 1.35 -27.72 6.71
C LEU A 287 0.38 -28.87 7.04
N SER A 288 -0.91 -28.54 7.19
CA SER A 288 -1.98 -29.53 7.33
C SER A 288 -2.29 -30.25 6.02
N ASP A 289 -2.07 -29.60 4.87
CA ASP A 289 -2.16 -30.14 3.51
C ASP A 289 -0.98 -29.61 2.67
N ALA A 290 -0.47 -30.43 1.75
CA ALA A 290 0.57 -30.02 0.81
C ALA A 290 0.04 -29.02 -0.24
N ILE A 291 -1.27 -29.08 -0.54
CA ILE A 291 -1.96 -28.10 -1.39
C ILE A 291 -2.57 -27.05 -0.47
N VAL A 292 -1.95 -25.86 -0.47
CA VAL A 292 -2.37 -24.72 0.36
C VAL A 292 -3.61 -24.02 -0.20
N ASP A 293 -4.16 -23.07 0.56
CA ASP A 293 -5.21 -22.15 0.09
C ASP A 293 -4.81 -21.52 -1.26
N ALA A 294 -5.73 -21.53 -2.22
CA ALA A 294 -5.48 -21.06 -3.58
C ALA A 294 -4.96 -19.61 -3.63
N ARG A 295 -5.35 -18.78 -2.67
CA ARG A 295 -4.89 -17.38 -2.56
C ARG A 295 -3.41 -17.27 -2.17
N GLY A 296 -2.90 -18.20 -1.36
CA GLY A 296 -1.48 -18.28 -0.97
C GLY A 296 -0.61 -19.12 -1.92
N ALA A 297 -1.20 -19.75 -2.94
CA ALA A 297 -0.50 -20.69 -3.81
C ALA A 297 0.67 -20.06 -4.60
N GLY A 298 0.59 -18.76 -4.94
CA GLY A 298 1.67 -18.05 -5.64
C GLY A 298 2.96 -17.98 -4.82
N GLU A 299 2.85 -17.72 -3.52
CA GLU A 299 3.96 -17.77 -2.58
C GLU A 299 4.48 -19.19 -2.43
N MET A 300 3.58 -20.18 -2.33
CA MET A 300 3.96 -21.59 -2.18
C MET A 300 4.69 -22.15 -3.40
N ALA A 301 4.25 -21.79 -4.61
CA ALA A 301 4.85 -22.21 -5.88
C ALA A 301 6.18 -21.51 -6.19
N SER A 302 6.57 -20.50 -5.41
CA SER A 302 7.77 -19.70 -5.63
C SER A 302 8.83 -19.97 -4.57
N LEU A 303 10.10 -19.92 -4.97
CA LEU A 303 11.25 -20.01 -4.06
C LEU A 303 11.57 -18.69 -3.36
N SER A 304 11.20 -17.56 -3.97
CA SER A 304 11.53 -16.21 -3.53
C SER A 304 10.41 -15.24 -3.88
N GLY A 305 10.27 -14.16 -3.11
CA GLY A 305 9.36 -13.06 -3.41
C GLY A 305 9.90 -12.06 -4.44
N LEU A 306 11.17 -12.18 -4.85
CA LEU A 306 11.91 -11.10 -5.53
C LEU A 306 11.39 -10.69 -6.92
N ALA A 307 10.90 -11.63 -7.74
CA ALA A 307 10.66 -11.33 -9.16
C ALA A 307 9.57 -10.27 -9.35
N CYS A 308 8.44 -10.39 -8.62
CA CYS A 308 7.32 -9.47 -8.73
C CYS A 308 7.70 -8.02 -8.37
N ILE A 309 8.49 -7.80 -7.32
CA ILE A 309 8.91 -6.45 -6.95
C ILE A 309 9.83 -5.82 -8.00
N LEU A 310 10.72 -6.60 -8.64
CA LEU A 310 11.56 -6.09 -9.73
C LEU A 310 10.70 -5.67 -10.93
N ILE A 311 9.69 -6.47 -11.28
CA ILE A 311 8.77 -6.19 -12.38
C ILE A 311 7.88 -4.98 -12.05
N GLY A 312 7.35 -4.88 -10.83
CA GLY A 312 6.54 -3.74 -10.39
C GLY A 312 7.32 -2.43 -10.36
N LEU A 313 8.52 -2.45 -9.77
CA LEU A 313 9.40 -1.28 -9.67
C LEU A 313 9.88 -0.76 -11.02
N HIS A 314 9.82 -1.56 -12.09
CA HIS A 314 10.13 -1.11 -13.45
C HIS A 314 9.32 0.14 -13.86
N ARG A 315 8.07 0.28 -13.38
CA ARG A 315 7.19 1.42 -13.70
C ARG A 315 6.58 2.11 -12.48
N ALA A 316 7.08 1.81 -11.27
CA ALA A 316 6.67 2.52 -10.06
C ALA A 316 6.87 4.04 -10.23
N PRO A 317 5.91 4.87 -9.79
CA PRO A 317 6.01 6.32 -9.97
C PRO A 317 7.17 6.90 -9.18
N GLN A 318 7.78 7.94 -9.73
CA GLN A 318 8.74 8.76 -9.00
C GLN A 318 7.99 9.79 -8.17
N LEU A 319 8.52 10.14 -6.99
CA LEU A 319 7.95 11.17 -6.10
C LEU A 319 8.49 12.58 -6.36
N LYS A 320 9.55 12.65 -7.14
CA LYS A 320 10.18 13.89 -7.61
C LYS A 320 10.63 13.70 -9.06
N VAL A 321 10.79 14.80 -9.78
CA VAL A 321 11.41 14.76 -11.10
C VAL A 321 12.88 14.37 -10.91
N GLY A 322 13.23 13.16 -11.35
CA GLY A 322 14.57 12.60 -11.25
C GLY A 322 15.24 12.43 -12.61
N LEU A 323 16.22 11.52 -12.66
CA LEU A 323 16.91 11.12 -13.87
C LEU A 323 16.01 10.22 -14.72
N GLY A 324 15.38 10.74 -15.76
CA GLY A 324 14.59 9.91 -16.68
C GLY A 324 13.52 10.67 -17.43
N ARG A 325 12.88 9.98 -18.38
CA ARG A 325 11.74 10.52 -19.12
C ARG A 325 10.44 10.18 -18.39
N ILE A 326 9.66 11.22 -18.11
CA ILE A 326 8.33 11.11 -17.53
C ILE A 326 7.32 10.94 -18.67
N LYS A 327 6.47 9.92 -18.55
CA LYS A 327 5.39 9.63 -19.48
C LYS A 327 4.14 10.46 -19.16
N ASP A 328 3.82 10.60 -17.88
CA ASP A 328 2.65 11.32 -17.41
C ASP A 328 2.84 11.77 -15.95
N ILE A 329 1.99 12.69 -15.48
CA ILE A 329 2.02 13.22 -14.12
C ILE A 329 0.60 13.20 -13.58
N ILE A 330 0.40 12.59 -12.42
CA ILE A 330 -0.89 12.61 -11.72
C ILE A 330 -0.72 13.09 -10.29
N ASN A 331 -1.73 13.76 -9.75
CA ASN A 331 -1.78 14.18 -8.35
C ASN A 331 -3.20 14.08 -7.78
N ILE A 332 -3.41 14.61 -6.58
CA ILE A 332 -4.69 14.53 -5.87
C ILE A 332 -5.86 15.13 -6.67
N ASN A 333 -5.62 16.10 -7.55
CA ASN A 333 -6.66 16.72 -8.38
C ASN A 333 -7.18 15.78 -9.49
N ASN A 334 -6.46 14.69 -9.77
CA ASN A 334 -6.91 13.65 -10.72
C ASN A 334 -7.75 12.56 -10.05
N LEU A 335 -7.74 12.48 -8.71
CA LEU A 335 -8.34 11.37 -7.98
C LEU A 335 -9.87 11.51 -7.94
N ILE A 336 -10.56 10.60 -8.61
CA ILE A 336 -12.04 10.61 -8.70
C ILE A 336 -12.71 9.67 -7.69
N ALA A 337 -11.99 8.68 -7.16
CA ALA A 337 -12.50 7.76 -6.14
C ALA A 337 -11.37 7.03 -5.40
N VAL A 338 -11.66 6.65 -4.14
CA VAL A 338 -10.87 5.68 -3.37
C VAL A 338 -11.68 4.40 -3.20
N VAL A 339 -11.09 3.23 -3.40
CA VAL A 339 -11.73 1.91 -3.22
C VAL A 339 -11.03 1.15 -2.11
N THR A 340 -11.80 0.66 -1.13
CA THR A 340 -11.25 0.02 0.08
C THR A 340 -12.24 -1.03 0.64
N PRO A 341 -11.77 -2.03 1.41
CA PRO A 341 -12.65 -2.92 2.18
C PRO A 341 -13.61 -2.17 3.12
N ILE A 342 -14.78 -2.74 3.40
CA ILE A 342 -15.92 -2.08 4.08
C ILE A 342 -15.65 -1.61 5.52
N ASP A 343 -14.78 -2.31 6.24
CA ASP A 343 -14.59 -2.20 7.69
C ASP A 343 -13.17 -1.75 8.09
N CYS A 344 -12.39 -1.21 7.14
CA CYS A 344 -11.04 -0.68 7.36
C CYS A 344 -10.86 0.81 6.96
N LEU A 345 -11.90 1.62 7.17
CA LEU A 345 -11.96 3.02 6.68
C LEU A 345 -11.04 4.00 7.42
N GLY A 346 -10.22 3.53 8.37
CA GLY A 346 -9.38 4.33 9.26
C GLY A 346 -8.01 4.75 8.72
N SER A 347 -7.77 4.61 7.42
CA SER A 347 -6.48 4.90 6.81
C SER A 347 -6.34 6.36 6.40
N ILE A 348 -5.10 6.85 6.28
CA ILE A 348 -4.81 8.21 5.80
C ILE A 348 -5.52 8.52 4.47
N PRO A 349 -5.49 7.64 3.44
CA PRO A 349 -6.14 7.94 2.18
C PRO A 349 -7.65 8.15 2.28
N VAL A 350 -8.34 7.38 3.12
CA VAL A 350 -9.79 7.55 3.35
C VAL A 350 -10.07 8.87 4.08
N LEU A 351 -9.29 9.19 5.12
CA LEU A 351 -9.43 10.44 5.86
C LEU A 351 -9.17 11.67 4.98
N GLN A 352 -8.18 11.60 4.07
CA GLN A 352 -7.93 12.67 3.12
C GLN A 352 -9.01 12.73 2.03
N ALA A 353 -9.56 11.60 1.59
CA ALA A 353 -10.69 11.59 0.66
C ALA A 353 -11.91 12.34 1.24
N GLN A 354 -12.21 12.15 2.53
CA GLN A 354 -13.26 12.94 3.23
C GLN A 354 -12.93 14.44 3.22
N LYS A 355 -11.67 14.81 3.51
CA LYS A 355 -11.22 16.21 3.46
C LYS A 355 -11.39 16.85 2.07
N TYR A 356 -11.06 16.12 1.01
CA TYR A 356 -11.14 16.59 -0.38
C TYR A 356 -12.51 16.34 -1.03
N ARG A 357 -13.48 15.77 -0.30
CA ARG A 357 -14.81 15.36 -0.81
C ARG A 357 -14.74 14.40 -2.01
N ILE A 358 -13.73 13.54 -2.01
CA ILE A 358 -13.56 12.47 -3.00
C ILE A 358 -14.37 11.26 -2.52
N PRO A 359 -15.21 10.64 -3.35
CA PRO A 359 -16.01 9.50 -2.93
C PRO A 359 -15.14 8.29 -2.56
N VAL A 360 -15.53 7.60 -1.48
CA VAL A 360 -14.90 6.36 -1.01
C VAL A 360 -15.87 5.21 -1.29
N LEU A 361 -15.49 4.30 -2.18
CA LEU A 361 -16.24 3.09 -2.50
C LEU A 361 -15.83 1.99 -1.53
N ALA A 362 -16.69 1.70 -0.55
CA ALA A 362 -16.45 0.71 0.49
C ALA A 362 -17.08 -0.63 0.10
N VAL A 363 -16.25 -1.65 -0.14
CA VAL A 363 -16.67 -2.91 -0.78
C VAL A 363 -17.08 -3.95 0.27
N ARG A 364 -18.38 -4.31 0.30
CA ARG A 364 -18.96 -5.22 1.32
C ARG A 364 -18.42 -6.64 1.25
N ASP A 365 -18.21 -7.18 0.05
CA ASP A 365 -17.65 -8.53 -0.15
C ASP A 365 -16.17 -8.64 0.29
N ASN A 366 -15.52 -7.51 0.62
CA ASN A 366 -14.20 -7.51 1.21
C ASN A 366 -14.27 -6.98 2.64
N SER A 367 -14.43 -7.89 3.60
CA SER A 367 -14.35 -7.61 5.04
C SER A 367 -12.95 -7.90 5.56
N THR A 368 -12.65 -7.40 6.76
CA THR A 368 -11.35 -7.52 7.43
C THR A 368 -11.53 -7.89 8.91
N ILE A 369 -10.45 -8.04 9.68
CA ILE A 369 -10.53 -8.22 11.14
C ILE A 369 -10.85 -6.92 11.90
N LEU A 370 -10.87 -5.79 11.21
CA LEU A 370 -11.15 -4.49 11.83
C LEU A 370 -12.66 -4.22 11.89
N ASP A 371 -13.04 -3.27 12.72
CA ASP A 371 -14.43 -2.79 12.83
C ASP A 371 -14.44 -1.25 12.81
N VAL A 372 -13.94 -0.73 11.68
CA VAL A 372 -13.76 0.69 11.39
C VAL A 372 -14.59 1.04 10.16
N THR A 373 -15.88 1.24 10.40
CA THR A 373 -16.93 1.42 9.38
C THR A 373 -17.33 2.88 9.17
N GLN A 374 -18.12 3.15 8.11
CA GLN A 374 -18.65 4.49 7.82
C GLN A 374 -19.39 5.08 9.01
N ILE A 375 -20.26 4.29 9.64
CA ILE A 375 -21.10 4.73 10.76
C ILE A 375 -20.25 5.16 11.95
N LYS A 376 -19.24 4.36 12.31
CA LYS A 376 -18.36 4.66 13.45
C LYS A 376 -17.47 5.87 13.21
N MET A 377 -17.07 6.07 11.96
CA MET A 377 -16.23 7.19 11.55
C MET A 377 -17.00 8.45 11.16
N GLN A 378 -18.33 8.37 11.01
CA GLN A 378 -19.19 9.47 10.60
C GLN A 378 -18.68 10.11 9.29
N LEU A 379 -18.39 9.27 8.29
CA LEU A 379 -17.94 9.71 6.97
C LEU A 379 -19.13 9.93 6.04
N ASP A 380 -19.16 11.09 5.39
CA ASP A 380 -20.27 11.51 4.52
C ASP A 380 -20.01 11.18 3.04
N ASN A 381 -18.76 10.93 2.68
CA ASN A 381 -18.33 10.67 1.30
C ASN A 381 -18.27 9.17 0.93
N VAL A 382 -18.73 8.28 1.82
CA VAL A 382 -18.66 6.84 1.60
C VAL A 382 -19.90 6.35 0.85
N ILE A 383 -19.65 5.57 -0.20
CA ILE A 383 -20.65 4.84 -0.97
C ILE A 383 -20.36 3.36 -0.76
N GLU A 384 -21.23 2.68 -0.03
CA GLU A 384 -21.14 1.23 0.11
C GLU A 384 -21.54 0.55 -1.19
N VAL A 385 -20.72 -0.40 -1.63
CA VAL A 385 -20.95 -1.21 -2.83
C VAL A 385 -20.85 -2.67 -2.44
N SER A 386 -21.60 -3.55 -3.09
CA SER A 386 -21.61 -4.97 -2.77
C SER A 386 -20.28 -5.62 -3.14
N SER A 387 -19.78 -5.34 -4.35
CA SER A 387 -18.59 -6.01 -4.90
C SER A 387 -17.65 -5.06 -5.66
N TYR A 388 -16.45 -5.53 -5.98
CA TYR A 388 -15.51 -4.80 -6.86
C TYR A 388 -16.05 -4.60 -8.28
N ALA A 389 -16.97 -5.46 -8.76
CA ALA A 389 -17.64 -5.27 -10.04
C ALA A 389 -18.60 -4.09 -10.02
N GLU A 390 -19.35 -3.93 -8.93
CA GLU A 390 -20.19 -2.75 -8.71
C GLU A 390 -19.34 -1.49 -8.55
N ALA A 391 -18.23 -1.57 -7.81
CA ALA A 391 -17.26 -0.47 -7.69
C ALA A 391 -16.75 -0.02 -9.08
N ALA A 392 -16.41 -0.96 -9.97
CA ALA A 392 -15.99 -0.66 -11.33
C ALA A 392 -17.09 0.06 -12.15
N GLY A 393 -18.35 -0.36 -12.01
CA GLY A 393 -19.50 0.32 -12.63
C GLY A 393 -19.67 1.77 -12.15
N ILE A 394 -19.51 2.01 -10.85
CA ILE A 394 -19.54 3.36 -10.29
C ILE A 394 -18.35 4.19 -10.76
N ILE A 395 -17.15 3.62 -10.83
CA ILE A 395 -15.97 4.31 -11.37
C ILE A 395 -16.20 4.76 -12.81
N LEU A 396 -16.82 3.92 -13.65
CA LEU A 396 -17.18 4.31 -15.02
C LEU A 396 -18.14 5.51 -15.03
N ALA A 397 -19.18 5.50 -14.20
CA ALA A 397 -20.10 6.63 -14.08
C ALA A 397 -19.38 7.92 -13.65
N LEU A 398 -18.51 7.83 -12.63
CA LEU A 398 -17.72 8.97 -12.14
C LEU A 398 -16.76 9.52 -13.21
N LYS A 399 -16.07 8.62 -13.94
CA LYS A 399 -15.16 8.98 -15.03
C LYS A 399 -15.88 9.75 -16.14
N GLU A 400 -17.09 9.33 -16.50
CA GLU A 400 -17.92 9.96 -17.54
C GLU A 400 -18.72 11.16 -17.02
N GLY A 401 -18.58 11.54 -15.75
CA GLY A 401 -19.32 12.66 -15.15
C GLY A 401 -20.81 12.41 -14.98
N ILE A 402 -21.23 11.14 -14.92
CA ILE A 402 -22.63 10.73 -14.73
C ILE A 402 -22.95 10.70 -13.23
N HIS A 403 -23.96 11.47 -12.82
CA HIS A 403 -24.43 11.46 -11.44
C HIS A 403 -25.07 10.11 -11.07
N LEU A 404 -24.70 9.54 -9.91
CA LEU A 404 -25.12 8.19 -9.52
C LEU A 404 -26.62 8.02 -9.31
N GLU A 405 -27.33 9.08 -8.91
CA GLU A 405 -28.79 9.06 -8.82
C GLU A 405 -29.45 8.83 -10.19
N ALA A 406 -28.85 9.34 -11.28
CA ALA A 406 -29.42 9.23 -12.62
C ALA A 406 -29.47 7.79 -13.14
N ILE A 407 -28.58 6.92 -12.64
CA ILE A 407 -28.50 5.50 -12.99
C ILE A 407 -29.17 4.58 -11.96
N SER A 408 -29.68 5.14 -10.87
CA SER A 408 -30.40 4.41 -9.81
C SER A 408 -31.91 4.68 -9.88
N ARG A 409 -32.73 3.81 -9.29
CA ARG A 409 -34.19 3.98 -9.25
C ARG A 409 -34.76 3.78 -7.84
N PRO A 410 -35.79 4.56 -7.46
CA PRO A 410 -36.45 5.62 -8.24
C PRO A 410 -35.58 6.89 -8.36
N LEU A 411 -35.65 7.60 -9.49
CA LEU A 411 -35.01 8.90 -9.64
C LEU A 411 -35.92 9.98 -9.06
N THR A 412 -35.41 10.78 -8.13
CA THR A 412 -36.23 11.78 -7.43
C THR A 412 -36.58 12.93 -8.37
N LYS A 413 -37.88 13.27 -8.45
CA LYS A 413 -38.31 14.47 -9.17
C LYS A 413 -37.89 15.71 -8.39
N ILE A 414 -37.17 16.63 -9.04
CA ILE A 414 -36.91 17.98 -8.50
C ILE A 414 -38.22 18.77 -8.55
N ASN A 415 -38.68 19.26 -7.39
CA ASN A 415 -39.89 20.06 -7.26
C ASN A 415 -39.52 21.54 -7.05
N LEU A 416 -40.32 22.45 -7.61
CA LEU A 416 -40.14 23.90 -7.52
C LEU A 416 -40.34 24.48 -6.09
N GLY A 417 -40.72 23.65 -5.11
CA GLY A 417 -41.41 24.08 -3.88
C GLY A 417 -40.57 24.33 -2.62
N LEU A 418 -39.23 24.36 -2.68
CA LEU A 418 -38.38 24.51 -1.48
C LEU A 418 -37.77 25.91 -1.27
N LEU A 419 -38.23 26.94 -1.99
CA LEU A 419 -37.75 28.32 -1.82
C LEU A 419 -38.49 29.12 -0.72
N ASN A 420 -39.54 28.57 -0.09
CA ASN A 420 -40.41 29.34 0.84
C ASN A 420 -40.39 28.82 2.30
N GLN A 421 -39.23 28.45 2.84
CA GLN A 421 -39.06 28.28 4.30
C GLN A 421 -37.73 28.88 4.78
N CYS A 422 -37.60 30.19 4.61
CA CYS A 422 -36.73 31.03 5.43
C CYS A 422 -37.49 32.34 5.67
N HIS A 423 -38.31 32.33 6.73
CA HIS A 423 -38.77 33.54 7.42
C HIS A 423 -38.10 33.58 8.79
#